data_AF-Q9AM86-F1
#
_entry.id   AF-Q9AM86-F1
#
_cell.length_a   1.000
_cell.length_b   1.000
_cell.length_c   1.000
_cell.angle_alpha   90.00
_cell.angle_beta   90.00
_cell.angle_gamma   90.00
#
_symmetry.space_group_name_H-M   'P 1'
#
loop_
_entity.id
_entity.type
_entity.pdbx_description
1 polymer ?
#
loop_
_entity_poly.entity_id
_entity_poly.type
_entity_poly.pdbx_seq_one_letter_code
_entity_poly.pdbx_strand_id
1 'polypeptide(L)' 'MKQIKRIMGIDPWKITSNQIEKEDRRLQESLTSIGNGYMGMRGNFSETYSWLTVTKELTLQGFGFQIKHV' A
#
# COMPACT_ATOMS: atom_id res chain seq x y z
N MET A 1 -22.59 13.45 3.44
CA MET A 1 -22.70 11.97 3.33
C MET A 1 -21.35 11.41 2.90
N LYS A 2 -20.88 10.30 3.48
CA LYS A 2 -19.57 9.74 3.16
C LYS A 2 -19.66 8.96 1.85
N GLN A 3 -19.01 9.46 0.80
CA GLN A 3 -18.97 8.78 -0.50
C GLN A 3 -18.04 7.57 -0.41
N ILE A 4 -18.53 6.38 -0.74
CA ILE A 4 -17.74 5.15 -0.78
C ILE A 4 -17.12 5.03 -2.16
N LYS A 5 -15.79 4.98 -2.22
CA LYS A 5 -15.02 4.78 -3.45
C LYS A 5 -14.53 3.34 -3.50
N ARG A 6 -14.83 2.64 -4.59
CA ARG A 6 -14.38 1.26 -4.85
C ARG A 6 -13.46 1.25 -6.06
N ILE A 7 -12.26 0.73 -5.88
CA ILE A 7 -11.21 0.66 -6.92
C ILE A 7 -10.77 -0.78 -7.23
N MET A 8 -11.34 -1.78 -6.54
CA MET A 8 -11.00 -3.20 -6.70
C MET A 8 -12.25 -4.02 -7.03
N GLY A 9 -12.03 -5.15 -7.71
CA GLY A 9 -13.04 -6.16 -7.97
C GLY A 9 -13.51 -6.89 -6.70
N ILE A 10 -14.63 -7.57 -6.81
CA ILE A 10 -15.21 -8.40 -5.74
C ILE A 10 -15.02 -9.86 -6.14
N ASP A 11 -14.26 -10.59 -5.34
CA ASP A 11 -14.13 -12.03 -5.43
C ASP A 11 -14.14 -12.62 -4.01
N PRO A 12 -14.64 -13.86 -3.79
CA PRO A 12 -14.75 -14.43 -2.46
C PRO A 12 -13.41 -14.59 -1.72
N TRP A 13 -12.31 -14.73 -2.46
CA TRP A 13 -11.00 -15.05 -1.88
C TRP A 13 -9.88 -14.13 -2.36
N LYS A 14 -10.13 -13.31 -3.39
CA LYS A 14 -9.11 -12.50 -4.04
C LYS A 14 -9.54 -11.04 -4.14
N ILE A 15 -8.56 -10.16 -4.12
CA ILE A 15 -8.74 -8.75 -4.47
C ILE A 15 -7.96 -8.54 -5.76
N THR A 16 -8.65 -8.21 -6.84
CA THR A 16 -8.05 -8.01 -8.17
C THR A 16 -8.42 -6.65 -8.74
N SER A 17 -7.53 -6.10 -9.55
CA SER A 17 -7.81 -4.94 -10.40
C SER A 17 -7.13 -5.15 -11.74
N ASN A 18 -7.82 -4.74 -12.81
CA ASN A 18 -7.30 -4.80 -14.18
C ASN A 18 -6.76 -3.44 -14.63
N GLN A 19 -6.75 -2.45 -13.74
CA GLN A 19 -6.33 -1.07 -14.03
C GLN A 19 -5.34 -0.57 -12.98
N ILE A 20 -4.45 0.30 -13.41
CA ILE A 20 -3.51 1.00 -12.52
C ILE A 20 -4.13 2.34 -12.18
N GLU A 21 -4.55 2.51 -10.92
CA GLU A 21 -5.14 3.75 -10.43
C GLU A 21 -4.02 4.77 -10.17
N LYS A 22 -3.95 5.84 -10.97
CA LYS A 22 -2.89 6.85 -10.83
C LYS A 22 -3.18 7.78 -9.64
N GLU A 23 -4.44 8.16 -9.48
CA GLU A 23 -4.92 9.09 -8.46
C GLU A 23 -5.04 8.40 -7.09
N ASP A 24 -5.48 7.15 -7.06
CA ASP A 24 -5.66 6.36 -5.83
C ASP A 24 -4.55 5.34 -5.59
N ARG A 25 -3.36 5.53 -6.18
CA ARG A 25 -2.24 4.59 -6.03
C ARG A 25 -1.95 4.25 -4.57
N ARG A 26 -1.96 5.25 -3.69
CA ARG A 26 -1.72 5.03 -2.26
C ARG A 26 -2.76 4.10 -1.65
N LEU A 27 -4.02 4.22 -2.05
CA LEU A 27 -5.06 3.31 -1.59
C LEU A 27 -4.83 1.89 -2.16
N GLN A 28 -4.50 1.78 -3.44
CA GLN A 28 -4.18 0.52 -4.10
C GLN A 28 -3.01 -0.22 -3.42
N GLU A 29 -1.88 0.45 -3.20
CA GLU A 29 -0.69 -0.10 -2.54
C GLU A 29 -0.95 -0.53 -1.09
N SER A 30 -1.81 0.19 -0.37
CA SER A 30 -2.19 -0.16 1.00
C SER A 30 -3.12 -1.36 1.04
N LEU A 31 -4.03 -1.49 0.07
CA LEU A 31 -4.93 -2.66 -0.03
C LEU A 31 -4.19 -3.93 -0.43
N THR A 32 -3.12 -3.81 -1.21
CA THR A 32 -2.30 -4.95 -1.67
C THR A 32 -1.08 -5.21 -0.77
N SER A 33 -1.08 -4.67 0.46
CA SER A 33 0.01 -4.93 1.42
C SER A 33 0.04 -6.39 1.87
N ILE A 34 1.25 -6.90 2.11
CA ILE A 34 1.47 -8.27 2.59
C ILE A 34 2.26 -8.20 3.89
N GLY A 35 1.92 -9.05 4.86
CA GLY A 35 2.68 -9.16 6.09
C GLY A 35 2.54 -10.54 6.72
N ASN A 36 3.51 -10.90 7.55
CA ASN A 36 3.57 -12.19 8.24
C ASN A 36 3.58 -12.04 9.78
N GLY A 37 3.15 -10.88 10.28
CA GLY A 37 3.18 -10.53 11.71
C GLY A 37 4.53 -9.95 12.16
N TYR A 38 5.65 -10.50 11.70
CA TYR A 38 6.99 -9.98 11.99
C TYR A 38 7.39 -8.82 11.09
N MET A 39 7.02 -8.89 9.81
CA MET A 39 7.28 -7.83 8.83
C MET A 39 6.04 -7.57 7.99
N GLY A 40 5.91 -6.33 7.53
CA GLY A 40 4.90 -5.91 6.58
C GLY A 40 5.54 -5.12 5.45
N MET A 41 5.16 -5.43 4.21
CA MET A 41 5.55 -4.66 3.04
C MET A 41 4.29 -4.13 2.36
N ARG A 42 4.33 -2.86 1.99
CA ARG A 42 3.27 -2.26 1.17
C ARG A 42 3.29 -2.87 -0.23
N GLY A 43 2.13 -2.99 -0.88
CA GLY A 43 2.00 -3.62 -2.20
C GLY A 43 2.44 -2.74 -3.36
N ASN A 44 3.67 -2.23 -3.29
CA ASN A 44 4.29 -1.45 -4.34
C ASN A 44 4.80 -2.33 -5.49
N PHE A 45 5.03 -1.71 -6.64
CA PHE A 45 5.71 -2.38 -7.73
C PHE A 45 7.21 -2.49 -7.44
N SER A 46 7.82 -3.59 -7.90
CA SER A 46 9.27 -3.81 -7.71
C SER A 46 10.11 -2.80 -8.51
N GLU A 47 9.59 -2.37 -9.66
CA GLU A 47 10.24 -1.40 -10.56
C GLU A 47 10.26 0.02 -9.98
N THR A 48 11.24 0.81 -10.42
CA THR A 48 11.34 2.22 -10.05
C THR A 48 10.29 3.03 -10.81
N TYR A 49 9.30 3.54 -10.09
CA TYR A 49 8.28 4.40 -10.67
C TYR A 49 8.62 5.88 -10.43
N SER A 50 8.89 6.63 -11.49
CA SER A 50 9.49 7.97 -11.43
C SER A 50 8.55 9.10 -10.98
N TRP A 51 7.24 8.94 -11.15
CA TRP A 51 6.31 10.08 -11.04
C TRP A 51 5.72 10.34 -9.64
N LEU A 52 5.94 9.44 -8.68
CA LEU A 52 5.71 9.67 -7.24
C LEU A 52 6.29 8.45 -6.51
N THR A 53 7.57 8.52 -6.16
CA THR A 53 8.21 7.50 -5.33
C THR A 53 7.61 7.59 -3.93
N VAL A 54 6.60 6.78 -3.64
CA VAL A 54 6.38 6.38 -2.25
C VAL A 54 7.57 5.50 -1.89
N THR A 55 8.31 5.90 -0.87
CA THR A 55 9.35 5.08 -0.24
C THR A 55 8.86 3.64 -0.14
N LYS A 56 9.67 2.67 -0.57
CA LYS A 56 9.36 1.26 -0.37
C LYS A 56 9.28 1.05 1.14
N GLU A 57 8.08 0.97 1.68
CA GLU A 57 7.84 0.87 3.12
C GLU A 57 7.88 -0.60 3.52
N LEU A 58 9.04 -1.02 4.04
CA LEU A 58 9.18 -2.25 4.82
C LEU A 58 9.05 -1.87 6.30
N THR A 59 8.14 -2.53 6.98
CA THR A 59 7.93 -2.40 8.42
C THR A 59 8.41 -3.67 9.11
N LEU A 60 9.13 -3.50 10.22
CA LEU A 60 9.57 -4.58 11.10
C LEU A 60 8.89 -4.39 12.45
N GLN A 61 8.25 -5.42 12.97
CA GLN A 61 7.60 -5.38 14.26
C GLN A 61 8.63 -5.12 15.36
N GLY A 62 8.36 -4.13 16.22
CA GLY A 62 9.26 -3.72 17.31
C GLY A 62 10.40 -2.78 16.91
N PHE A 63 10.50 -2.43 15.62
CA PHE A 63 11.48 -1.46 15.14
C PHE A 63 10.78 -0.16 14.73
N GLY A 64 10.86 0.86 15.58
CA GLY A 64 10.32 2.19 15.32
C GLY A 64 11.32 3.27 15.69
N PHE A 65 11.66 4.13 14.74
CA PHE A 65 12.43 5.34 15.02
C PHE A 65 11.48 6.45 15.49
N GLN A 66 11.63 6.90 16.73
CA GLN A 66 11.04 8.14 17.20
C GLN A 66 11.90 9.32 16.68
N ILE A 67 11.43 10.02 15.66
CA ILE A 67 12.01 11.32 15.30
C ILE A 67 11.50 12.34 16.34
N LYS A 68 12.25 12.51 17.43
CA LYS A 68 12.08 13.68 18.30
C LYS A 68 12.46 14.91 17.47
N HIS A 69 11.46 15.70 17.08
CA HIS A 69 11.72 17.05 16.59
C HIS A 69 12.34 17.84 17.75
N VAL A 70 13.55 18.36 17.54
CA VAL A 70 14.18 19.40 18.35
C VAL A 70 13.71 20.74 17.82
#